data_AF-A0A2M7AFJ8-F1
#
_entry.id   AF-A0A2M7AFJ8-F1
#
_cell.length_a   1.000
_cell.length_b   1.000
_cell.length_c   1.000
_cell.angle_alpha   90.00
_cell.angle_beta   90.00
_cell.angle_gamma   90.00
#
_symmetry.space_group_name_H-M   'P 1'
#
loop_
_entity.id
_entity.type
_entity.pdbx_description
1 polymer ?
#
loop_
_entity_poly.entity_id
_entity_poly.type
_entity_poly.pdbx_seq_one_letter_code
_entity_poly.pdbx_strand_id
1 'polypeptide(L)'
;MRGLKTSFILIIILFILSLSAEGAAGGKVEKIKVDLTVLGTQLPSPVVKERIIESIKKVGERAILERDMEEVEMVKVSLEKVFQKVFTEVLVGFYVSEVKIKIAPETTICLTISASEETVKSIKVVLDLTYVHPQWQSLLERELPRIAPKISPI
;
A
#
# COMPACT_ATOMS: atom_id res chain seq x y z
N MET A 1 -55.97 13.44 27.10
CA MET A 1 -54.93 13.35 26.04
C MET A 1 -53.57 13.90 26.52
N ARG A 2 -53.01 13.39 27.64
CA ARG A 2 -51.74 13.89 28.23
C ARG A 2 -50.58 12.86 28.21
N GLY A 3 -50.82 11.61 27.81
CA GLY A 3 -49.80 10.54 27.78
C GLY A 3 -49.10 10.31 26.43
N LEU A 4 -49.60 10.89 25.33
CA LEU A 4 -48.98 10.71 24.00
C LEU A 4 -47.74 11.59 23.81
N LYS A 5 -47.73 12.78 24.42
CA LYS A 5 -46.61 13.74 24.33
C LYS A 5 -45.42 13.34 25.19
N THR A 6 -45.66 12.71 26.34
CA THR A 6 -44.59 12.24 27.25
C THR A 6 -43.90 10.99 26.72
N SER A 7 -44.64 10.10 26.03
CA SER A 7 -44.07 8.92 25.38
C SER A 7 -43.20 9.28 24.16
N PHE A 8 -43.57 10.32 23.40
CA PHE A 8 -42.78 10.80 22.26
C PHE A 8 -41.46 11.46 22.68
N ILE A 9 -41.46 12.18 23.81
CA ILE A 9 -40.25 12.79 24.39
C ILE A 9 -39.27 11.71 24.90
N LEU A 10 -39.77 10.60 25.44
CA LEU A 10 -38.94 9.51 25.93
C LEU A 10 -38.20 8.77 24.78
N ILE A 11 -38.85 8.63 23.62
CA ILE A 11 -38.27 7.98 22.42
C ILE A 11 -37.18 8.84 21.79
N ILE A 12 -37.36 10.17 21.76
CA ILE A 12 -36.35 11.10 21.23
C ILE A 12 -35.09 11.12 22.12
N ILE A 13 -35.26 11.06 23.45
CA ILE A 13 -34.12 10.98 24.38
C ILE A 13 -33.37 9.64 24.23
N LEU A 14 -34.08 8.54 23.98
CA LEU A 14 -33.47 7.24 23.74
C LEU A 14 -32.70 7.20 22.40
N PHE A 15 -33.17 7.92 21.39
CA PHE A 15 -32.50 7.99 20.08
C PHE A 15 -31.22 8.84 20.10
N ILE A 16 -31.18 9.89 20.94
CA ILE A 16 -29.97 10.73 21.12
C ILE A 16 -28.87 9.98 21.87
N LEU A 17 -29.22 9.04 22.77
CA LEU A 17 -28.27 8.20 23.49
C LEU A 17 -27.68 7.04 22.65
N SER A 18 -28.27 6.72 21.49
CA SER A 18 -27.72 5.74 20.53
C SER A 18 -26.81 6.36 19.47
N LEU A 19 -26.60 7.68 19.50
CA LEU A 19 -25.47 8.27 18.80
C LEU A 19 -24.23 7.97 19.64
N SER A 20 -23.74 6.72 19.49
CA SER A 20 -22.46 6.29 20.01
C SER A 20 -21.44 7.39 19.69
N ALA A 21 -21.03 8.10 20.72
CA ALA A 21 -19.67 8.57 20.80
C ALA A 21 -18.82 7.29 20.72
N GLU A 22 -18.52 6.85 19.50
CA GLU A 22 -17.31 6.07 19.25
C GLU A 22 -16.22 6.93 19.86
N GLY A 23 -15.75 6.51 21.03
CA GLY A 23 -14.83 7.31 21.83
C GLY A 23 -13.66 7.73 20.96
N ALA A 24 -13.50 9.04 20.80
CA ALA A 24 -12.20 9.62 20.52
C ALA A 24 -11.33 9.26 21.72
N ALA A 25 -10.74 8.05 21.65
CA ALA A 25 -9.62 7.71 22.47
C ALA A 25 -8.46 8.56 21.94
N GLY A 26 -8.37 9.79 22.46
CA GLY A 26 -7.20 10.64 22.29
C GLY A 26 -5.97 9.80 22.58
N GLY A 27 -5.13 9.64 21.56
CA GLY A 27 -4.05 8.69 21.54
C GLY A 27 -3.23 8.88 20.29
N LYS A 28 -2.06 8.26 20.25
CA LYS A 28 -1.14 8.37 19.13
C LYS A 28 -1.26 7.16 18.21
N VAL A 29 -0.88 7.32 16.95
CA VAL A 29 -0.68 6.20 16.05
C VAL A 29 0.54 5.40 16.53
N GLU A 30 0.32 4.15 16.95
CA GLU A 30 1.38 3.28 17.50
C GLU A 30 1.98 2.35 16.46
N LYS A 31 1.15 1.90 15.51
CA LYS A 31 1.54 0.94 14.48
C LYS A 31 0.86 1.24 13.16
N ILE A 32 1.52 0.81 12.08
CA ILE A 32 1.00 0.93 10.73
C ILE A 32 0.96 -0.44 10.07
N LYS A 33 -0.21 -0.74 9.52
CA LYS A 33 -0.47 -1.92 8.70
C LYS A 33 -0.83 -1.47 7.29
N VAL A 34 -0.45 -2.26 6.29
CA VAL A 34 -0.78 -2.00 4.89
C VAL A 34 -1.57 -3.18 4.34
N ASP A 35 -2.77 -2.87 3.83
CA ASP A 35 -3.62 -3.84 3.14
C ASP A 35 -3.60 -3.53 1.65
N LEU A 36 -3.02 -4.43 0.86
CA LEU A 36 -2.86 -4.27 -0.58
C LEU A 36 -3.91 -5.08 -1.35
N THR A 37 -4.74 -4.38 -2.12
CA THR A 37 -5.65 -4.95 -3.09
C THR A 37 -5.10 -4.74 -4.49
N VAL A 38 -5.01 -5.80 -5.28
CA VAL A 38 -4.56 -5.73 -6.68
C VAL A 38 -5.75 -6.03 -7.58
N LEU A 39 -6.07 -5.10 -8.47
CA LEU A 39 -7.11 -5.24 -9.48
C LEU A 39 -6.50 -5.75 -10.79
N GLY A 40 -7.24 -6.61 -11.48
CA GLY A 40 -6.86 -7.18 -12.78
C GLY A 40 -6.32 -8.60 -12.68
N THR A 41 -5.89 -9.13 -13.83
CA THR A 41 -5.43 -10.52 -13.99
C THR A 41 -3.93 -10.69 -13.77
N GLN A 42 -3.15 -9.62 -13.89
CA GLN A 42 -1.71 -9.62 -13.66
C GLN A 42 -1.41 -9.25 -12.20
N LEU A 43 -1.14 -10.29 -11.40
CA LEU A 43 -0.73 -10.14 -10.01
C LEU A 43 0.79 -9.93 -9.94
N PRO A 44 1.28 -9.01 -9.08
CA PRO A 44 2.71 -8.88 -8.82
C PRO A 44 3.26 -10.20 -8.26
N SER A 45 4.52 -10.48 -8.56
CA SER A 45 5.23 -11.59 -7.90
C SER A 45 5.24 -11.37 -6.37
N PRO A 46 5.32 -12.45 -5.56
CA PRO A 46 5.32 -12.32 -4.11
C PRO A 46 6.39 -11.35 -3.58
N VAL A 47 7.58 -11.38 -4.17
CA VAL A 47 8.70 -10.50 -3.82
C VAL A 47 8.38 -9.03 -4.10
N VAL A 48 7.74 -8.74 -5.23
CA VAL A 48 7.31 -7.38 -5.57
C VAL A 48 6.21 -6.92 -4.61
N LYS A 49 5.25 -7.79 -4.29
CA LYS A 49 4.17 -7.49 -3.34
C LYS A 49 4.71 -7.11 -1.95
N GLU A 50 5.68 -7.86 -1.45
CA GLU A 50 6.31 -7.61 -0.16
C GLU A 50 7.06 -6.27 -0.15
N ARG A 51 7.83 -5.98 -1.21
CA ARG A 51 8.51 -4.69 -1.37
C ARG A 51 7.55 -3.51 -1.42
N ILE A 52 6.40 -3.66 -2.08
CA ILE A 52 5.35 -2.63 -2.11
C ILE A 52 4.87 -2.39 -0.68
N ILE A 53 4.46 -3.45 0.04
CA ILE A 53 3.94 -3.35 1.41
C ILE A 53 4.96 -2.67 2.33
N GLU A 54 6.22 -3.09 2.30
CA GLU A 54 7.29 -2.48 3.12
C GLU A 54 7.53 -1.01 2.79
N SER A 55 7.52 -0.65 1.51
CA SER A 55 7.76 0.73 1.07
C SER A 55 6.64 1.65 1.53
N ILE A 56 5.39 1.23 1.33
CA ILE A 56 4.20 1.98 1.77
C ILE A 56 4.18 2.10 3.28
N LYS A 57 4.51 1.02 4.00
CA LYS A 57 4.59 1.01 5.45
C LYS A 57 5.60 2.05 5.94
N LYS A 58 6.83 2.06 5.39
CA LYS A 58 7.86 3.04 5.77
C LYS A 58 7.46 4.49 5.50
N VAL A 59 6.80 4.75 4.37
CA VAL A 59 6.29 6.09 4.04
C VAL A 59 5.19 6.51 5.01
N GLY A 60 4.25 5.59 5.32
CA GLY A 60 3.22 5.79 6.33
C GLY A 60 3.83 6.08 7.70
N GLU A 61 4.83 5.29 8.11
CA GLU A 61 5.48 5.42 9.42
C GLU A 61 6.11 6.80 9.56
N ARG A 62 6.82 7.24 8.51
CA ARG A 62 7.42 8.58 8.49
C ARG A 62 6.39 9.71 8.52
N ALA A 63 5.20 9.49 7.96
CA ALA A 63 4.18 10.52 7.85
C ALA A 63 3.36 10.70 9.14
N ILE A 64 2.92 9.58 9.74
CA ILE A 64 1.88 9.60 10.79
C ILE A 64 2.19 8.79 12.05
N LEU A 65 3.30 8.05 12.13
CA LEU A 65 3.66 7.35 13.37
C LEU A 65 3.89 8.35 14.51
N GLU A 66 3.45 8.00 15.71
CA GLU A 66 3.51 8.83 16.93
C GLU A 66 2.75 10.17 16.86
N ARG A 67 2.04 10.44 15.76
CA ARG A 67 1.15 11.60 15.65
C ARG A 67 -0.14 11.36 16.38
N ASP A 68 -0.75 12.46 16.81
CA ASP A 68 -2.06 12.45 17.44
C ASP A 68 -3.12 11.98 16.44
N MET A 69 -3.94 11.02 16.85
CA MET A 69 -4.96 10.44 15.98
C MET A 69 -6.02 11.47 15.56
N GLU A 70 -6.34 12.46 16.39
CA GLU A 70 -7.28 13.53 16.06
C GLU A 70 -6.68 14.49 15.02
N GLU A 71 -5.39 14.83 15.15
CA GLU A 71 -4.66 15.63 14.15
C GLU A 71 -4.68 14.94 12.78
N VAL A 72 -4.38 13.63 12.77
CA VAL A 72 -4.36 12.83 11.54
C VAL A 72 -5.76 12.67 10.95
N GLU A 73 -6.81 12.51 11.76
CA GLU A 73 -8.19 12.40 11.28
C GLU A 73 -8.67 13.71 10.64
N MET A 74 -8.30 14.87 11.21
CA MET A 74 -8.63 16.18 10.63
C MET A 74 -8.06 16.39 9.22
N VAL A 75 -6.86 15.86 8.96
CA VAL A 75 -6.19 16.00 7.65
C VAL A 75 -6.30 14.77 6.76
N LYS A 76 -7.03 13.73 7.19
CA LYS A 76 -7.11 12.41 6.56
C LYS A 76 -7.35 12.46 5.06
N VAL A 77 -8.34 13.22 4.60
CA VAL A 77 -8.69 13.32 3.17
C VAL A 77 -7.55 13.94 2.36
N SER A 78 -6.86 14.93 2.92
CA SER A 78 -5.70 15.55 2.30
C SER A 78 -4.51 14.58 2.29
N LEU A 79 -4.31 13.85 3.39
CA LEU A 79 -3.27 12.84 3.52
C LEU A 79 -3.46 11.69 2.53
N GLU A 80 -4.68 11.18 2.36
CA GLU A 80 -5.04 10.16 1.37
C GLU A 80 -4.66 10.61 -0.06
N LYS A 81 -4.93 11.86 -0.42
CA LYS A 81 -4.55 12.43 -1.73
C LYS A 81 -3.03 12.56 -1.90
N VAL A 82 -2.34 13.01 -0.85
CA VAL A 82 -0.87 13.11 -0.87
C VAL A 82 -0.26 11.73 -1.01
N PHE A 83 -0.74 10.74 -0.25
CA PHE A 83 -0.31 9.36 -0.35
C PHE A 83 -0.57 8.80 -1.73
N GLN A 84 -1.75 8.99 -2.30
CA GLN A 84 -2.04 8.55 -3.67
C GLN A 84 -1.05 9.12 -4.67
N LYS A 85 -0.73 10.42 -4.58
CA LYS A 85 0.26 11.05 -5.46
C LYS A 85 1.66 10.47 -5.25
N VAL A 86 2.13 10.39 -4.00
CA VAL A 86 3.45 9.85 -3.67
C VAL A 86 3.57 8.40 -4.13
N PHE A 87 2.56 7.57 -3.88
CA PHE A 87 2.56 6.15 -4.24
C PHE A 87 2.51 5.93 -5.74
N THR A 88 1.80 6.77 -6.48
CA THR A 88 1.79 6.73 -7.95
C THR A 88 3.20 6.98 -8.53
N GLU A 89 3.96 7.90 -7.93
CA GLU A 89 5.33 8.20 -8.38
C GLU A 89 6.34 7.11 -8.01
N VAL A 90 6.16 6.42 -6.87
CA VAL A 90 7.12 5.39 -6.41
C VAL A 90 6.83 3.98 -6.93
N LEU A 91 5.58 3.67 -7.29
CA LEU A 91 5.16 2.34 -7.74
C LEU A 91 5.23 2.21 -9.27
N VAL A 92 6.45 2.18 -9.81
CA VAL A 92 6.67 1.99 -11.25
C VAL A 92 6.07 0.67 -11.72
N GLY A 93 5.30 0.71 -12.81
CA GLY A 93 4.61 -0.46 -13.38
C GLY A 93 3.22 -0.74 -12.77
N PHE A 94 2.78 0.06 -11.78
CA PHE A 94 1.44 -0.03 -11.21
C PHE A 94 0.78 1.35 -11.15
N TYR A 95 -0.53 1.38 -11.37
CA TYR A 95 -1.36 2.55 -11.11
C TYR A 95 -1.99 2.43 -9.74
N VAL A 96 -1.97 3.50 -8.96
CA VAL A 96 -2.67 3.58 -7.67
C VAL A 96 -4.08 4.12 -7.89
N SER A 97 -5.06 3.22 -7.82
CA SER A 97 -6.47 3.56 -8.03
C SER A 97 -7.06 4.27 -6.81
N GLU A 98 -6.72 3.81 -5.62
CA GLU A 98 -7.29 4.34 -4.37
C GLU A 98 -6.33 4.16 -3.20
N VAL A 99 -6.34 5.15 -2.29
CA VAL A 99 -5.75 5.07 -0.96
C VAL A 99 -6.80 5.43 0.07
N LYS A 100 -6.98 4.57 1.07
CA LYS A 100 -7.83 4.84 2.24
C LYS A 100 -7.06 4.62 3.53
N ILE A 101 -7.27 5.48 4.51
CA ILE A 101 -6.62 5.38 5.81
C ILE A 101 -7.69 5.10 6.88
N LYS A 102 -7.48 4.04 7.66
CA LYS A 102 -8.32 3.72 8.83
C LYS A 102 -7.53 4.04 10.08
N ILE A 103 -7.90 5.13 10.74
CA ILE A 103 -7.17 5.67 11.89
C ILE A 103 -7.63 4.94 13.14
N ALA A 104 -6.64 4.37 13.83
CA ALA A 104 -6.74 3.61 15.07
C ALA A 104 -5.31 3.50 15.65
N PRO A 105 -5.11 3.02 16.90
CA PRO A 105 -3.77 2.79 17.44
C PRO A 105 -2.90 1.93 16.50
N GLU A 106 -3.50 0.91 15.86
CA GLU A 106 -2.97 0.28 14.66
C GLU A 106 -3.66 0.85 13.42
N THR A 107 -3.05 1.84 12.78
CA THR A 107 -3.60 2.50 11.60
C THR A 107 -3.38 1.64 10.36
N THR A 108 -4.45 1.42 9.59
CA THR A 108 -4.37 0.63 8.35
C THR A 108 -4.42 1.54 7.12
N ILE A 109 -3.41 1.42 6.24
CA ILE A 109 -3.41 2.02 4.90
C ILE A 109 -3.92 0.96 3.92
N CYS A 110 -5.13 1.14 3.42
CA CYS A 110 -5.69 0.33 2.35
C CYS A 110 -5.28 0.92 1.00
N LEU A 111 -4.53 0.15 0.22
CA LEU A 111 -4.01 0.54 -1.08
C LEU A 111 -4.63 -0.35 -2.17
N THR A 112 -5.19 0.27 -3.19
CA THR A 112 -5.71 -0.43 -4.37
C THR A 112 -4.86 -0.09 -5.58
N ILE A 113 -4.26 -1.09 -6.20
CA ILE A 113 -3.41 -0.92 -7.40
C ILE A 113 -3.90 -1.76 -8.58
N SER A 114 -3.53 -1.35 -9.79
CA SER A 114 -3.68 -2.15 -11.02
C SER A 114 -2.37 -2.16 -11.79
N ALA A 115 -2.06 -3.26 -12.48
CA ALA A 115 -0.88 -3.32 -13.34
C ALA A 115 -1.00 -2.27 -14.47
N SER A 116 0.10 -1.58 -14.76
CA SER A 116 0.19 -0.77 -15.97
C SER A 116 0.39 -1.71 -17.16
N GLU A 117 -0.36 -1.48 -18.25
CA GLU A 117 -0.29 -2.31 -19.46
C GLU A 117 1.13 -2.35 -20.08
N GLU A 118 1.99 -1.37 -19.72
CA GLU A 118 3.41 -1.29 -20.06
C GLU A 118 4.34 -2.03 -19.08
N THR A 119 3.89 -3.14 -18.50
CA THR A 119 4.81 -3.97 -17.69
C THR A 119 5.73 -4.78 -18.61
N VAL A 120 7.05 -4.62 -18.46
CA VAL A 120 8.07 -5.39 -19.19
C VAL A 120 7.84 -6.88 -18.97
N LYS A 121 7.44 -7.60 -20.03
CA LYS A 121 7.08 -9.03 -19.97
C LYS A 121 8.28 -9.96 -20.09
N SER A 122 9.36 -9.50 -20.69
CA SER A 122 10.59 -10.29 -20.85
C SER A 122 11.80 -9.38 -21.00
N ILE A 123 12.92 -9.81 -20.40
CA ILE A 123 14.22 -9.15 -20.52
C ILE A 123 15.17 -10.15 -21.17
N LYS A 124 15.59 -9.87 -22.40
CA LYS A 124 16.63 -10.66 -23.07
C LYS A 124 17.99 -10.08 -22.74
N VAL A 125 18.74 -10.73 -21.87
CA VAL A 125 20.14 -10.39 -21.59
C VAL A 125 21.02 -11.03 -22.65
N VAL A 126 21.70 -10.23 -23.46
CA VAL A 126 22.70 -10.69 -24.43
C VAL A 126 24.08 -10.24 -23.96
N LEU A 127 24.96 -11.19 -23.70
CA LEU A 127 26.36 -10.90 -23.39
C LEU A 127 27.15 -10.84 -24.68
N ASP A 128 27.75 -9.69 -24.94
CA ASP A 128 28.67 -9.51 -26.04
C ASP A 128 30.07 -9.96 -25.60
N LEU A 129 30.53 -11.08 -26.14
CA LEU A 129 31.85 -11.66 -25.86
C LEU A 129 32.91 -11.26 -26.90
N THR A 130 32.58 -10.35 -27.83
CA THR A 130 33.46 -9.94 -28.94
C THR A 130 34.83 -9.45 -28.45
N TYR A 131 34.89 -8.80 -27.28
CA TYR A 131 36.13 -8.27 -26.71
C TYR A 131 36.75 -9.18 -25.63
N VAL A 132 36.19 -10.37 -25.41
CA VAL A 132 36.76 -11.33 -24.47
C VAL A 132 37.86 -12.11 -25.17
N HIS A 133 39.03 -12.19 -24.53
CA HIS A 133 40.15 -12.97 -25.06
C HIS A 133 39.75 -14.45 -25.23
N PRO A 134 40.11 -15.12 -26.35
CA PRO A 134 39.57 -16.44 -26.73
C PRO A 134 39.66 -17.52 -25.65
N GLN A 135 40.71 -17.48 -24.84
CA GLN A 135 40.92 -18.41 -23.72
C GLN A 135 39.83 -18.36 -22.65
N TRP A 136 39.17 -17.21 -22.47
CA TRP A 136 38.10 -17.01 -21.49
C TRP A 136 36.71 -17.20 -22.09
N GLN A 137 36.57 -17.15 -23.42
CA GLN A 137 35.29 -17.38 -24.10
C GLN A 137 34.76 -18.79 -23.82
N SER A 138 35.62 -19.81 -23.94
CA SER A 138 35.25 -21.20 -23.66
C SER A 138 34.87 -21.45 -22.20
N LEU A 139 35.48 -20.73 -21.26
CA LEU A 139 35.12 -20.77 -19.83
C LEU A 139 33.75 -20.12 -19.60
N LEU A 140 33.49 -18.97 -20.22
CA LEU A 140 32.23 -18.25 -20.10
C LEU A 140 31.08 -19.03 -20.76
N GLU A 141 31.27 -19.60 -21.94
CA GLU A 141 30.27 -20.44 -22.60
C GLU A 141 29.88 -21.66 -21.75
N ARG A 142 30.82 -22.22 -20.99
CA ARG A 142 30.57 -23.34 -20.09
C ARG A 142 29.83 -22.95 -18.81
N GLU A 143 30.20 -21.81 -18.21
CA GLU A 143 29.60 -21.37 -16.95
C GLU A 143 28.29 -20.58 -17.16
N LEU A 144 28.10 -19.96 -18.34
CA LEU A 144 26.94 -19.14 -18.65
C LEU A 144 25.60 -19.83 -18.45
N PRO A 145 25.39 -21.08 -18.91
CA PRO A 145 24.14 -21.81 -18.67
C PRO A 145 23.86 -22.02 -17.17
N ARG A 146 24.91 -22.09 -16.34
CA ARG A 146 24.81 -22.29 -14.90
C ARG A 146 24.45 -21.01 -14.14
N ILE A 147 24.88 -19.85 -14.64
CA ILE A 147 24.61 -18.53 -14.03
C ILE A 147 23.43 -17.80 -14.67
N ALA A 148 23.07 -18.08 -15.92
CA ALA A 148 21.94 -17.50 -16.63
C ALA A 148 20.61 -17.49 -15.82
N PRO A 149 20.21 -18.59 -15.14
CA PRO A 149 18.99 -18.57 -14.32
C PRO A 149 19.08 -17.67 -13.08
N LYS A 150 20.28 -17.21 -12.67
CA LYS A 150 20.47 -16.24 -11.59
C LYS A 150 20.51 -14.79 -12.06
N ILE A 151 20.72 -14.58 -13.37
CA ILE A 151 20.90 -13.25 -13.98
C ILE A 151 19.62 -12.79 -14.68
N SER A 152 18.76 -13.71 -15.12
CA SER A 152 17.42 -13.39 -15.61
C SER A 152 16.53 -13.01 -14.42
N PRO A 153 16.09 -11.75 -14.29
CA PRO A 153 15.13 -11.39 -13.27
C PRO A 153 13.75 -11.73 -13.84
N ILE A 154 13.21 -12.87 -13.41
CA ILE A 154 11.83 -13.32 -13.65
C ILE A 154 11.59 -13.87 -15.07
#